data_AF-A0A2I3EKY2-F1
#
_entry.id   AF-A0A2I3EKY2-F1
#
_cell.length_a   1.000
_cell.length_b   1.000
_cell.length_c   1.000
_cell.angle_alpha   90.00
_cell.angle_beta   90.00
_cell.angle_gamma   90.00
#
_symmetry.space_group_name_H-M   'P 1'
#
loop_
_entity.id
_entity.type
_entity.pdbx_description
1 polymer ?
#
loop_
_entity_poly.entity_id
_entity_poly.type
_entity_poly.pdbx_seq_one_letter_code
_entity_poly.pdbx_strand_id
1 'polypeptide(L)'
;MIDRSAQRPSDLEARDANLHLGALNGGTAQLQQMLVFRPAPGMGRAETPVEGLYLGSVSATPGGSVHGACGRNAANAALAADGWTGWPRRKLTRTVLSLLTK
;
A
#
# COMPACT_ATOMS: atom_id res chain seq x y z
N MET A 1 37.88 -7.23 15.97
CA MET A 1 37.58 -8.37 15.08
C MET A 1 36.55 -7.86 14.08
N ILE A 2 36.89 -7.78 12.80
CA ILE A 2 35.98 -7.37 11.73
C ILE A 2 35.63 -8.64 10.96
N ASP A 3 34.34 -8.94 10.82
CA ASP A 3 33.81 -10.06 10.04
C ASP A 3 32.96 -9.53 8.87
N ARG A 4 32.84 -10.31 7.80
CA ARG A 4 32.09 -9.93 6.59
C ARG A 4 30.78 -10.70 6.51
N SER A 5 29.67 -9.99 6.44
CA SER A 5 28.37 -10.54 6.09
C SER A 5 27.95 -10.14 4.67
N ALA A 6 27.37 -11.08 3.92
CA ALA A 6 26.79 -10.84 2.60
C ALA A 6 25.34 -11.33 2.59
N GLN A 7 24.43 -10.54 2.03
CA GLN A 7 23.02 -10.90 1.83
C GLN A 7 22.70 -10.85 0.33
N ARG A 8 22.09 -11.92 -0.17
CA ARG A 8 21.59 -12.04 -1.54
C ARG A 8 20.08 -11.75 -1.57
N PRO A 9 19.50 -11.40 -2.73
CA PRO A 9 18.06 -11.24 -2.88
C PRO A 9 17.26 -12.48 -2.43
N SER A 10 17.75 -13.69 -2.72
CA SER A 10 17.16 -14.94 -2.25
C SER A 10 17.14 -15.06 -0.72
N ASP A 11 18.15 -14.52 -0.05
CA ASP A 11 18.25 -14.57 1.41
C ASP A 11 17.24 -13.61 2.06
N LEU A 12 16.93 -12.49 1.39
CA LEU A 12 15.90 -11.55 1.81
C LEU A 12 14.51 -12.17 1.67
N GLU A 13 14.22 -12.75 0.50
CA GLU A 13 12.94 -13.43 0.23
C GLU A 13 12.72 -14.64 1.15
N ALA A 14 13.77 -15.42 1.43
CA ALA A 14 13.69 -16.56 2.34
C ALA A 14 13.42 -16.15 3.80
N ARG A 15 13.80 -14.92 4.19
CA ARG A 15 13.54 -14.38 5.53
C ARG A 15 12.19 -13.70 5.64
N ASP A 16 11.73 -13.07 4.57
CA ASP A 16 10.44 -12.41 4.48
C ASP A 16 9.89 -12.57 3.07
N ALA A 17 8.82 -13.36 2.94
CA ALA A 17 8.16 -13.61 1.66
C ALA A 17 7.59 -12.33 1.01
N ASN A 18 7.37 -11.25 1.78
CA ASN A 18 6.98 -9.95 1.25
C ASN A 18 8.12 -9.29 0.42
N LEU A 19 9.36 -9.73 0.62
CA LEU A 19 10.54 -9.31 -0.14
C LEU A 19 10.77 -10.20 -1.37
N HIS A 20 9.71 -10.50 -2.12
CA HIS A 20 9.79 -11.31 -3.34
C HIS A 20 10.88 -10.79 -4.31
N LEU A 21 11.74 -11.66 -4.80
CA LEU A 21 12.94 -11.33 -5.60
C LEU A 21 13.92 -10.37 -4.90
N GLY A 22 13.87 -10.28 -3.56
CA GLY A 22 14.60 -9.31 -2.76
C GLY A 22 14.09 -7.87 -2.89
N ALA A 23 12.87 -7.66 -3.38
CA ALA A 23 12.32 -6.33 -3.63
C ALA A 23 11.90 -5.62 -2.34
N LEU A 24 12.80 -4.79 -1.79
CA LEU A 24 12.57 -4.01 -0.56
C LEU A 24 11.32 -3.10 -0.62
N ASN A 25 10.95 -2.62 -1.81
CA ASN A 25 9.79 -1.76 -2.02
C ASN A 25 8.53 -2.51 -2.49
N GLY A 26 8.55 -3.85 -2.49
CA GLY A 26 7.45 -4.69 -2.95
C GLY A 26 7.03 -4.41 -4.40
N GLY A 27 7.99 -4.08 -5.27
CA GLY A 27 7.77 -3.72 -6.67
C GLY A 27 8.80 -2.72 -7.22
N THR A 28 8.62 -2.33 -8.48
CA THR A 28 9.49 -1.37 -9.16
C THR A 28 9.22 0.07 -8.71
N ALA A 29 10.30 0.84 -8.54
CA ALA A 29 10.25 2.27 -8.21
C ALA A 29 10.22 3.16 -9.47
N GLN A 30 9.85 2.60 -10.63
CA GLN A 30 9.64 3.42 -11.82
C GLN A 30 8.45 4.36 -11.63
N LEU A 31 8.56 5.60 -12.13
CA LEU A 31 7.58 6.66 -11.90
C LEU A 31 6.15 6.25 -12.28
N GLN A 32 5.98 5.59 -13.43
CA GLN A 32 4.68 5.11 -13.88
C GLN A 32 4.04 4.07 -12.92
N GLN A 33 4.87 3.26 -12.26
CA GLN A 33 4.45 2.24 -11.30
C GLN A 33 4.37 2.77 -9.86
N MET A 34 4.86 3.99 -9.59
CA MET A 34 4.66 4.65 -8.30
C MET A 34 3.45 5.58 -8.30
N LEU A 35 3.08 6.18 -9.44
CA LEU A 35 2.02 7.19 -9.49
C LEU A 35 0.72 6.71 -10.14
N VAL A 36 0.80 5.88 -11.19
CA VAL A 36 -0.34 5.68 -12.10
C VAL A 36 -0.87 4.26 -12.04
N PHE A 37 0.02 3.26 -12.11
CA PHE A 37 -0.38 1.88 -12.36
C PHE A 37 -0.35 0.97 -11.12
N ARG A 38 -0.19 1.53 -9.92
CA ARG A 38 -0.15 0.74 -8.67
C ARG A 38 -1.49 0.70 -7.95
N PRO A 39 -1.98 -0.50 -7.57
CA PRO A 39 -1.92 -1.77 -8.31
C PRO A 39 -2.74 -1.76 -9.62
N ALA A 40 -3.58 -0.74 -9.81
CA ALA A 40 -4.34 -0.45 -11.02
C ALA A 40 -4.56 1.07 -11.13
N PRO A 41 -4.87 1.60 -12.31
CA PRO A 41 -5.22 3.02 -12.47
C PRO A 41 -6.24 3.50 -11.44
N GLY A 42 -5.91 4.56 -10.72
CA GLY A 42 -6.78 5.16 -9.70
C GLY A 42 -6.67 4.55 -8.29
N MET A 43 -5.87 3.49 -8.09
CA MET A 43 -5.62 2.88 -6.78
C MET A 43 -4.31 3.33 -6.11
N GLY A 44 -3.75 4.46 -6.53
CA GLY A 44 -2.51 5.00 -5.94
C GLY A 44 -2.65 5.61 -4.55
N ARG A 45 -3.87 5.65 -3.98
CA ARG A 45 -4.15 6.16 -2.63
C ARG A 45 -4.15 5.02 -1.59
N ALA A 46 -4.26 5.37 -0.31
CA ALA A 46 -4.24 4.38 0.76
C ALA A 46 -5.57 3.62 0.92
N GLU A 47 -6.68 4.08 0.34
CA GLU A 47 -7.95 3.36 0.40
C GLU A 47 -7.92 2.09 -0.46
N THR A 48 -8.49 1.02 0.07
CA THR A 48 -8.70 -0.23 -0.69
C THR A 48 -10.16 -0.35 -1.15
N PRO A 49 -10.48 -1.27 -2.08
CA PRO A 49 -11.86 -1.57 -2.46
C PRO A 49 -12.71 -2.11 -1.30
N VAL A 50 -12.08 -2.63 -0.25
CA VAL A 50 -12.76 -3.14 0.94
C VAL A 50 -12.99 -1.99 1.91
N GLU A 51 -14.25 -1.77 2.28
CA GLU A 51 -14.64 -0.71 3.21
C GLU A 51 -13.95 -0.88 4.57
N GLY A 52 -13.38 0.20 5.09
CA GLY A 52 -12.66 0.20 6.37
C GLY A 52 -11.25 -0.39 6.32
N LEU A 53 -10.80 -0.87 5.16
CA LEU A 53 -9.45 -1.38 4.96
C LEU A 53 -8.58 -0.36 4.20
N TYR A 54 -7.44 0.00 4.79
CA TYR A 54 -6.47 0.94 4.25
C TYR A 54 -5.09 0.31 4.15
N LEU A 55 -4.35 0.64 3.10
CA LEU A 55 -3.02 0.09 2.82
C LEU A 55 -1.93 1.08 3.25
N GLY A 56 -1.20 0.71 4.30
CA GLY A 56 -0.05 1.46 4.84
C GLY A 56 1.29 0.73 4.68
N SER A 57 1.47 -0.02 3.59
CA SER A 57 2.64 -0.89 3.38
C SER A 57 3.85 -0.16 2.78
N VAL A 58 5.02 -0.80 2.85
CA VAL A 58 6.23 -0.46 2.08
C VAL A 58 5.97 -0.44 0.56
N SER A 59 4.94 -1.17 0.11
CA SER A 59 4.47 -1.19 -1.27
C SER A 59 3.41 -0.12 -1.60
N ALA A 60 2.98 0.71 -0.64
CA ALA A 60 2.03 1.79 -0.90
C ALA A 60 2.75 3.08 -1.34
N THR A 61 2.05 3.97 -2.04
CA THR A 61 2.55 5.30 -2.43
C THR A 61 2.87 6.13 -1.18
N PRO A 62 4.03 6.80 -1.06
CA PRO A 62 5.06 7.12 -2.07
C PRO A 62 6.17 6.07 -2.28
N GLY A 63 6.08 4.91 -1.64
CA GLY A 63 7.09 3.86 -1.64
C GLY A 63 7.65 3.60 -0.25
N GLY A 64 8.46 2.55 -0.15
CA GLY A 64 9.07 2.09 1.08
C GLY A 64 10.24 2.95 1.52
N SER A 65 10.25 3.34 2.79
CA SER A 65 11.39 4.01 3.44
C SER A 65 11.10 4.21 4.93
N VAL A 66 12.13 4.57 5.69
CA VAL A 66 12.07 4.77 7.15
C VAL A 66 11.23 5.98 7.60
N HIS A 67 10.74 6.80 6.66
CA HIS A 67 9.99 8.02 6.96
C HIS A 67 8.50 7.79 7.34
N GLY A 68 7.98 6.56 7.21
CA GLY A 68 6.63 6.21 7.68
C GLY A 68 5.45 6.90 6.96
N ALA A 69 5.66 7.43 5.75
CA ALA A 69 4.63 8.24 5.08
C ALA A 69 3.43 7.41 4.63
N CYS A 70 3.64 6.16 4.22
CA CYS A 70 2.56 5.25 3.85
C CYS A 70 1.59 5.01 5.00
N GLY A 71 2.12 4.75 6.21
CA GLY A 71 1.32 4.59 7.42
C GLY A 71 0.55 5.87 7.78
N ARG A 72 1.21 7.04 7.71
CA ARG A 72 0.55 8.34 7.92
C ARG A 72 -0.59 8.58 6.91
N ASN A 73 -0.38 8.25 5.64
CA ASN A 73 -1.39 8.40 4.59
C ASN A 73 -2.60 7.49 4.85
N ALA A 74 -2.36 6.23 5.24
CA ALA A 74 -3.43 5.30 5.61
C ALA A 74 -4.21 5.78 6.83
N ALA A 75 -3.53 6.27 7.88
CA ALA A 75 -4.18 6.82 9.05
C ALA A 75 -5.04 8.06 8.70
N ASN A 76 -4.51 8.98 7.91
CA ASN A 76 -5.25 10.16 7.46
C ASN A 76 -6.46 9.79 6.59
N ALA A 77 -6.34 8.77 5.73
CA ALA A 77 -7.45 8.27 4.93
C ALA A 77 -8.55 7.65 5.83
N ALA A 78 -8.16 6.89 6.85
CA ALA A 78 -9.09 6.32 7.82
C ALA A 78 -9.84 7.41 8.60
N LEU A 79 -9.12 8.40 9.15
CA LEU A 79 -9.70 9.52 9.88
C LEU A 79 -10.64 10.36 9.00
N ALA A 80 -10.25 10.63 7.75
CA ALA A 80 -11.09 11.37 6.81
C ALA A 80 -12.38 10.60 6.48
N ALA A 81 -12.30 9.27 6.39
CA ALA A 81 -13.45 8.41 6.11
C ALA A 81 -14.38 8.20 7.32
N ASP A 82 -13.86 8.28 8.55
CA ASP A 82 -14.67 8.27 9.79
C ASP A 82 -15.23 9.65 10.15
N GLY A 83 -14.71 10.72 9.55
CA GLY A 83 -15.20 12.08 9.74
C GLY A 83 -16.61 12.31 9.19
N TRP A 84 -17.18 13.46 9.54
CA TRP A 84 -18.52 13.93 9.11
C TRP A 84 -18.73 13.88 7.58
N THR A 85 -17.68 14.11 6.78
CA THR A 85 -17.74 14.06 5.30
C THR A 85 -17.55 12.66 4.72
N GLY A 86 -17.10 11.68 5.51
CA GLY A 86 -16.75 10.33 5.07
C GLY A 86 -17.93 9.35 5.06
N TRP A 87 -18.91 9.53 5.95
CA TRP A 87 -20.11 8.69 6.03
C TRP A 87 -20.95 8.64 4.73
N PRO A 88 -21.23 9.76 4.03
CA PRO A 88 -21.96 9.71 2.77
C PRO A 88 -21.19 8.95 1.69
N ARG A 89 -19.87 9.11 1.67
CA ARG A 89 -18.97 8.50 0.68
C ARG A 89 -18.88 6.99 0.87
N ARG A 90 -18.79 6.51 2.13
CA ARG A 90 -18.82 5.08 2.49
C ARG A 90 -20.12 4.39 2.04
N LYS A 91 -21.27 4.99 2.34
CA LYS A 91 -22.57 4.45 1.91
C LYS A 91 -22.66 4.31 0.39
N LEU A 92 -22.15 5.30 -0.36
CA LEU A 92 -22.17 5.28 -1.81
C LEU A 92 -21.26 4.17 -2.37
N THR A 93 -20.02 4.08 -1.88
CA THR A 93 -19.07 3.05 -2.31
C THR A 93 -19.58 1.64 -2.00
N ARG A 94 -20.15 1.42 -0.80
CA ARG A 94 -20.75 0.13 -0.42
C ARG A 94 -21.87 -0.30 -1.37
N THR A 95 -22.73 0.64 -1.72
CA THR A 95 -23.86 0.41 -2.64
C THR A 95 -23.34 0.02 -4.03
N VAL A 96 -22.38 0.78 -4.58
CA VAL A 96 -21.75 0.47 -5.87
C VAL A 96 -21.06 -0.89 -5.85
N LEU A 97 -20.28 -1.19 -4.80
CA LEU A 97 -19.59 -2.47 -4.69
C LEU A 97 -20.58 -3.65 -4.63
N SER A 98 -21.68 -3.50 -3.89
CA SER A 98 -22.75 -4.52 -3.79
C SER A 98 -23.55 -4.73 -5.08
N LEU A 99 -23.51 -3.76 -6.00
CA LEU A 99 -24.13 -3.88 -7.33
C LEU A 99 -23.18 -4.54 -8.32
N LEU A 100 -21.86 -4.36 -8.16
CA LEU A 100 -20.83 -4.96 -9.00
C LEU A 100 -20.47 -6.41 -8.62
N THR A 101 -20.85 -6.85 -7.41
CA THR A 101 -20.60 -8.21 -6.89
C THR A 101 -21.85 -9.10 -6.88
N LYS A 102 -22.95 -8.64 -7.48
CA LYS A 102 -24.13 -9.44 -7.83
C LYS A 102 -24.08 -9.82 -9.30
#